data_AF-A0A2R6MC45-F1
#
_entry.id   AF-A0A2R6MC45-F1
#
_cell.length_a   1.000
_cell.length_b   1.000
_cell.length_c   1.000
_cell.angle_alpha   90.00
_cell.angle_beta   90.00
_cell.angle_gamma   90.00
#
_symmetry.space_group_name_H-M   'P 1'
#
loop_
_entity.id
_entity.type
_entity.pdbx_description
1 polymer ?
#
loop_
_entity_poly.entity_id
_entity_poly.type
_entity_poly.pdbx_seq_one_letter_code
_entity_poly.pdbx_strand_id
1 'polypeptide(L)'
;MSTNVAIACQGGGSHTAFTAGVLRTLLPELADSDYRLVGLSGTSGGAISAAAALSGYLDDGAEGAVDTLDALWGDITADEAFETWFNAWLVQGMSAHHWSFPTPTVSPYDVPATAYGERKLREILDRHVDVEAL
;
A
#
# COMPACT_ATOMS: atom_id res chain seq x y z
N MET A 1 11.48 -27.54 -15.88
CA MET A 1 12.38 -26.69 -15.06
C MET A 1 11.60 -25.43 -14.76
N SER A 2 11.38 -25.09 -13.50
CA SER A 2 10.63 -23.88 -13.14
C SER A 2 11.49 -22.63 -13.35
N THR A 3 10.93 -21.57 -13.93
CA THR A 3 11.64 -20.30 -14.10
C THR A 3 11.45 -19.44 -12.85
N ASN A 4 12.55 -18.98 -12.24
CA ASN A 4 12.48 -18.12 -11.05
C ASN A 4 12.07 -16.69 -11.45
N VAL A 5 11.11 -16.11 -10.71
CA VAL A 5 10.61 -14.75 -10.93
C VAL A 5 10.65 -13.98 -9.62
N ALA A 6 11.22 -12.78 -9.66
CA ALA A 6 11.12 -11.79 -8.59
C ALA A 6 10.32 -10.59 -9.10
N ILE A 7 9.47 -10.00 -8.26
CA ILE A 7 8.58 -8.90 -8.64
C ILE A 7 9.00 -7.64 -7.90
N ALA A 8 9.14 -6.54 -8.65
CA ALA A 8 9.41 -5.21 -8.10
C ALA A 8 8.12 -4.38 -8.11
N CYS A 9 7.68 -3.99 -6.91
CA CYS A 9 6.43 -3.29 -6.65
C CYS A 9 6.67 -1.78 -6.65
N GLN A 10 6.14 -1.13 -7.68
CA GLN A 10 6.21 0.32 -7.79
C GLN A 10 5.35 0.97 -6.70
N GLY A 11 5.89 2.00 -6.03
CA GLY A 11 5.11 2.86 -5.14
C GLY A 11 4.61 4.14 -5.80
N GLY A 12 3.89 4.94 -5.01
CA GLY A 12 3.52 6.31 -5.35
C GLY A 12 2.02 6.52 -5.42
N GLY A 13 1.46 7.23 -4.43
CA GLY A 13 0.03 7.55 -4.37
C GLY A 13 -0.88 6.35 -4.67
N SER A 14 -1.85 6.56 -5.55
CA SER A 14 -2.82 5.54 -5.99
C SER A 14 -2.21 4.35 -6.75
N HIS A 15 -1.01 4.48 -7.32
CA HIS A 15 -0.33 3.33 -7.95
C HIS A 15 -0.05 2.22 -6.95
N THR A 16 0.07 2.57 -5.67
CA THR A 16 0.29 1.58 -4.61
C THR A 16 -0.90 0.61 -4.46
N ALA A 17 -2.12 1.14 -4.49
CA ALA A 17 -3.35 0.35 -4.44
C ALA A 17 -3.50 -0.49 -5.72
N PHE A 18 -3.15 0.10 -6.87
CA PHE A 18 -3.10 -0.64 -8.14
C PHE A 18 -2.13 -1.82 -8.07
N THR A 19 -0.92 -1.64 -7.54
CA THR A 19 0.06 -2.72 -7.37
C THR A 19 -0.47 -3.84 -6.48
N ALA A 20 -1.19 -3.52 -5.40
CA ALA A 20 -1.85 -4.55 -4.59
C ALA A 20 -2.89 -5.34 -5.40
N GLY A 21 -3.72 -4.65 -6.19
CA GLY A 21 -4.66 -5.29 -7.13
C GLY A 21 -3.96 -6.21 -8.14
N VAL A 22 -2.81 -5.79 -8.68
CA VAL A 22 -2.01 -6.63 -9.59
C VAL A 22 -1.50 -7.88 -8.88
N LEU A 23 -0.96 -7.75 -7.65
CA LEU A 23 -0.47 -8.90 -6.89
C LEU A 23 -1.59 -9.89 -6.55
N ARG A 24 -2.78 -9.40 -6.22
CA ARG A 24 -3.96 -10.25 -5.94
C ARG A 24 -4.34 -11.15 -7.11
N THR A 25 -4.14 -10.69 -8.35
CA THR A 25 -4.40 -11.49 -9.55
C THR A 25 -3.20 -12.34 -9.94
N LEU A 26 -2.00 -11.75 -9.91
CA LEU A 26 -0.79 -12.37 -10.44
C LEU A 26 -0.28 -13.53 -9.58
N LEU A 27 -0.41 -13.46 -8.25
CA LEU A 27 0.11 -14.49 -7.36
C LEU A 27 -0.63 -15.83 -7.48
N PRO A 28 -1.98 -15.87 -7.54
CA PRO A 28 -2.71 -17.09 -7.88
C PRO A 28 -2.32 -17.64 -9.27
N GLU A 29 -2.24 -16.79 -10.29
CA GLU A 29 -1.84 -17.23 -11.64
C GLU A 29 -0.42 -17.80 -11.68
N LEU A 30 0.51 -17.22 -10.91
CA LEU A 30 1.87 -17.75 -10.78
C LEU A 30 1.89 -19.11 -10.08
N ALA A 31 1.05 -19.32 -9.06
CA ALA A 31 0.97 -20.59 -8.34
C ALA A 31 0.56 -21.76 -9.25
N ASP A 32 -0.25 -21.49 -10.28
CA ASP A 32 -0.70 -22.48 -11.28
C ASP A 32 0.24 -22.59 -12.50
N SER A 33 1.40 -21.93 -12.48
CA SER A 33 2.31 -21.83 -13.63
C SER A 33 3.64 -22.57 -13.44
N ASP A 34 4.45 -22.64 -14.49
CA ASP A 34 5.85 -23.12 -14.42
C ASP A 34 6.82 -22.09 -13.80
N TYR A 35 6.32 -20.94 -13.33
CA TYR A 35 7.13 -19.92 -12.67
C TYR A 35 7.14 -20.12 -11.16
N ARG A 36 8.29 -19.85 -10.54
CA ARG A 36 8.45 -19.88 -9.09
C ARG A 36 8.73 -18.47 -8.59
N LEU A 37 7.85 -17.94 -7.75
CA LEU A 37 8.12 -16.69 -7.04
C LEU A 37 9.33 -16.90 -6.11
N VAL A 38 10.32 -16.02 -6.23
CA VAL A 38 11.54 -16.06 -5.39
C VAL A 38 11.75 -14.82 -4.53
N GLY A 39 10.89 -13.81 -4.69
CA GLY A 39 10.92 -12.63 -3.86
C GLY A 39 10.04 -11.50 -4.38
N LEU A 40 9.65 -10.64 -3.44
CA LEU A 40 9.01 -9.36 -3.69
C LEU A 40 9.92 -8.24 -3.19
N SER A 41 9.93 -7.13 -3.90
CA SER A 41 10.59 -5.89 -3.46
C SER A 41 9.64 -4.72 -3.71
N GLY A 42 9.84 -3.60 -3.05
CA GLY A 42 9.06 -2.40 -3.34
C GLY A 42 9.64 -1.15 -2.69
N THR A 43 9.14 0.01 -3.12
CA THR A 43 9.59 1.32 -2.62
C THR A 43 8.40 2.13 -2.12
N SER A 44 8.55 2.79 -0.96
CA SER A 44 7.47 3.59 -0.34
C SER A 44 6.20 2.75 -0.16
N GLY A 45 5.04 3.20 -0.65
CA GLY A 45 3.81 2.40 -0.61
C GLY A 45 3.97 1.02 -1.26
N GLY A 46 4.78 0.90 -2.33
CA GLY A 46 5.00 -0.39 -3.00
C GLY A 46 5.67 -1.40 -2.08
N ALA A 47 6.48 -0.95 -1.12
CA ALA A 47 7.06 -1.80 -0.09
C ALA A 47 6.00 -2.35 0.87
N ILE A 48 4.97 -1.54 1.19
CA ILE A 48 3.84 -1.97 2.03
C ILE A 48 3.07 -3.08 1.34
N SER A 49 2.67 -2.89 0.08
CA SER A 49 1.94 -3.93 -0.67
C SER A 49 2.80 -5.19 -0.86
N ALA A 50 4.10 -5.04 -1.14
CA ALA A 50 5.01 -6.18 -1.28
C ALA A 50 5.17 -6.97 0.02
N ALA A 51 5.37 -6.28 1.15
CA ALA A 51 5.54 -6.91 2.46
C ALA A 51 4.27 -7.62 2.92
N ALA A 52 3.10 -6.98 2.77
CA ALA A 52 1.81 -7.59 3.09
C ALA A 52 1.53 -8.84 2.23
N ALA A 53 1.76 -8.75 0.92
CA ALA A 53 1.62 -9.90 0.03
C ALA A 53 2.56 -11.04 0.42
N LEU A 54 3.83 -10.74 0.74
CA LEU A 54 4.81 -11.74 1.12
C LEU A 54 4.46 -12.38 2.48
N SER A 55 4.01 -11.59 3.46
CA SER A 55 3.58 -12.08 4.78
C SER A 55 2.45 -13.09 4.62
N GLY A 56 1.36 -12.71 3.93
CA GLY A 56 0.25 -13.61 3.66
C GLY A 56 0.65 -14.82 2.80
N TYR A 57 1.60 -14.65 1.89
CA TYR A 57 2.11 -15.74 1.07
C TYR A 57 2.89 -16.79 1.88
N LEU A 58 3.64 -16.36 2.89
CA LEU A 58 4.34 -17.27 3.79
C LEU A 58 3.38 -18.04 4.70
N ASP A 59 2.25 -17.44 5.06
CA ASP A 59 1.23 -18.05 5.92
C ASP A 59 0.38 -19.09 5.17
N ASP A 60 -0.20 -18.74 4.02
CA ASP A 60 -1.14 -19.61 3.28
C ASP A 60 -1.03 -19.47 1.75
N GLY A 61 0.17 -19.21 1.24
CA GLY A 61 0.43 -19.15 -0.19
C GLY A 61 -0.35 -18.04 -0.92
N ALA A 62 -0.75 -18.29 -2.16
CA ALA A 62 -1.39 -17.27 -2.97
C ALA A 62 -2.71 -16.75 -2.38
N GLU A 63 -3.47 -17.60 -1.69
CA GLU A 63 -4.73 -17.23 -1.04
C GLU A 63 -4.47 -16.32 0.17
N GLY A 64 -3.53 -16.70 1.05
CA GLY A 64 -3.13 -15.85 2.18
C GLY A 64 -2.59 -14.48 1.74
N ALA A 65 -1.88 -14.42 0.61
CA ALA A 65 -1.44 -13.15 0.03
C ALA A 65 -2.61 -12.26 -0.41
N VAL A 66 -3.66 -12.84 -1.01
CA VAL A 66 -4.86 -12.10 -1.42
C VAL A 66 -5.61 -11.58 -0.21
N ASP A 67 -5.85 -12.44 0.77
CA ASP A 67 -6.59 -12.09 1.99
C ASP A 67 -5.89 -10.98 2.78
N THR A 68 -4.57 -11.09 2.93
CA THR A 68 -3.76 -10.08 3.64
C THR A 68 -3.76 -8.73 2.91
N LEU A 69 -3.67 -8.75 1.58
CA LEU A 69 -3.76 -7.53 0.78
C LEU A 69 -5.14 -6.88 0.89
N ASP A 70 -6.23 -7.66 0.82
CA ASP A 70 -7.58 -7.14 0.93
C ASP A 70 -7.86 -6.57 2.34
N ALA A 71 -7.41 -7.25 3.39
CA ALA A 71 -7.55 -6.77 4.76
C ALA A 71 -6.76 -5.48 5.01
N LEU A 72 -5.48 -5.44 4.59
CA LEU A 72 -4.63 -4.26 4.75
C LEU A 72 -5.18 -3.05 3.98
N TRP A 73 -5.60 -3.22 2.72
CA TRP A 73 -6.16 -2.12 1.95
C TRP A 73 -7.55 -1.71 2.41
N GLY A 74 -8.34 -2.64 2.96
CA GLY A 74 -9.58 -2.33 3.68
C GLY A 74 -9.33 -1.36 4.83
N ASP A 75 -8.31 -1.62 5.65
CA ASP A 75 -7.96 -0.75 6.78
C ASP A 75 -7.30 0.58 6.38
N ILE A 76 -6.60 0.62 5.24
CA ILE A 76 -6.02 1.86 4.69
C ILE A 76 -7.10 2.77 4.08
N THR A 77 -8.20 2.19 3.61
CA THR A 77 -9.25 2.95 2.94
C THR A 77 -9.90 3.92 3.93
N ALA A 78 -10.01 5.18 3.52
CA ALA A 78 -10.63 6.23 4.30
C ALA A 78 -12.16 6.16 4.20
N ASP A 79 -12.77 5.24 4.96
CA ASP A 79 -14.22 5.03 4.97
C ASP A 79 -14.98 6.01 5.87
N GLU A 80 -14.27 6.80 6.68
CA GLU A 80 -14.92 7.79 7.55
C GLU A 80 -15.29 9.06 6.77
N ALA A 81 -16.54 9.51 6.94
CA ALA A 81 -17.07 10.71 6.27
C ALA A 81 -16.22 11.96 6.54
N PHE A 82 -15.59 12.04 7.72
CA PHE A 82 -14.67 13.11 8.08
C PHE A 82 -13.35 13.03 7.30
N GLU A 83 -12.78 11.84 7.12
CA GLU A 83 -11.55 11.64 6.35
C GLU A 83 -11.75 11.96 4.87
N THR A 84 -12.89 11.55 4.30
CA THR A 84 -13.28 11.89 2.92
C THR A 84 -13.46 13.40 2.75
N TRP A 85 -14.16 14.07 3.70
CA TRP A 85 -14.32 15.52 3.68
C TRP A 85 -12.98 16.26 3.82
N PHE A 86 -12.12 15.82 4.74
CA PHE A 86 -10.82 16.45 4.96
C PHE A 86 -9.88 16.25 3.76
N ASN A 87 -9.86 15.07 3.17
CA ASN A 87 -9.10 14.79 1.95
C ASN A 87 -9.61 15.65 0.78
N ALA A 88 -10.93 15.77 0.60
CA ALA A 88 -11.52 16.64 -0.41
C ALA A 88 -11.14 18.12 -0.17
N TRP A 89 -11.18 18.58 1.09
CA TRP A 89 -10.77 19.94 1.46
C TRP A 89 -9.28 20.18 1.19
N LEU A 90 -8.40 19.25 1.54
CA LEU A 90 -6.96 19.32 1.27
C LEU A 90 -6.65 19.36 -0.22
N VAL A 91 -7.22 18.44 -1.01
CA VAL A 91 -7.02 18.37 -2.46
C VAL A 91 -7.55 19.63 -3.15
N GLN A 92 -8.69 20.16 -2.69
CA GLN A 92 -9.28 21.38 -3.22
C GLN A 92 -8.48 22.64 -2.82
N GLY A 93 -7.96 22.68 -1.59
CA GLY A 93 -7.03 23.72 -1.13
C GLY A 93 -5.70 23.70 -1.88
N MET A 94 -5.15 22.51 -2.15
CA MET A 94 -3.97 22.36 -3.01
C MET A 94 -4.28 22.70 -4.48
N SER A 95 -5.52 22.51 -4.92
CA SER A 95 -5.94 22.97 -6.25
C SER A 95 -6.18 24.49 -6.36
N ALA A 96 -6.21 25.21 -5.25
CA ALA A 96 -6.25 26.68 -5.30
C ALA A 96 -4.89 27.28 -5.71
N HIS A 97 -3.79 26.52 -5.66
CA HIS A 97 -2.47 26.94 -6.17
C HIS A 97 -2.50 27.27 -7.67
N HIS A 98 -3.43 26.67 -8.44
CA HIS A 98 -3.60 26.95 -9.88
C HIS A 98 -4.21 28.33 -10.15
N TRP A 99 -4.81 28.96 -9.13
CA TRP A 99 -5.53 30.24 -9.23
C TRP A 99 -4.68 31.44 -8.80
N SER A 100 -3.35 31.29 -8.73
CA SER A 100 -2.38 32.34 -8.36
C SER A 100 -2.58 32.96 -6.97
N PHE A 101 -3.28 32.27 -6.05
CA PHE A 101 -3.35 32.69 -4.65
C PHE A 101 -2.07 32.27 -3.90
N PRO A 102 -1.40 33.17 -3.16
CA PRO A 102 -0.22 32.84 -2.37
C PRO A 102 -0.65 32.08 -1.12
N THR A 103 -0.67 30.76 -1.21
CA THR A 103 -0.85 29.87 -0.06
C THR A 103 0.52 29.52 0.52
N PRO A 104 0.68 29.56 1.85
CA PRO A 104 1.94 29.20 2.49
C PRO A 104 2.30 27.74 2.12
N THR A 105 3.55 27.52 1.70
CA THR A 105 4.09 26.19 1.48
C THR A 105 4.33 25.53 2.82
N VAL A 106 3.31 24.83 3.32
CA VAL A 106 3.45 23.99 4.51
C VAL A 106 3.96 22.64 4.05
N SER A 107 5.13 22.24 4.53
CA SER A 107 5.64 20.89 4.31
C SER A 107 4.65 19.90 4.91
N PRO A 108 4.25 18.83 4.19
CA PRO A 108 3.39 17.80 4.75
C PRO A 108 3.94 17.27 6.09
N TYR A 109 5.26 17.14 6.21
CA TYR A 109 5.94 16.63 7.41
C TYR A 109 5.80 17.53 8.65
N ASP A 110 5.53 18.82 8.46
CA ASP A 110 5.44 19.80 9.56
C ASP A 110 4.00 19.96 10.09
N VAL A 111 3.03 19.23 9.51
CA VAL A 111 1.63 19.26 9.93
C VAL A 111 1.43 18.27 11.08
N PRO A 112 0.86 18.64 12.24
CA PRO A 112 0.62 17.72 13.37
C PRO A 112 -0.16 16.44 13.01
N ALA A 113 -0.90 16.47 11.91
CA ALA A 113 -1.64 15.32 11.37
C ALA A 113 -0.74 14.18 10.86
N THR A 114 0.54 14.43 10.53
CA THR A 114 1.47 13.37 10.07
C THR A 114 1.82 12.39 11.17
N ALA A 115 2.02 12.86 12.40
CA ALA A 115 2.28 11.99 13.54
C ALA A 115 1.08 11.06 13.84
N TYR A 116 -0.14 11.54 13.60
CA TYR A 116 -1.33 10.69 13.68
C TYR A 116 -1.35 9.66 12.55
N GLY A 117 -1.13 10.09 11.31
CA GLY A 117 -1.09 9.20 10.14
C GLY A 117 -0.01 8.13 10.24
N GLU A 118 1.18 8.46 10.74
CA GLU A 118 2.26 7.50 10.97
C GLU A 118 1.88 6.43 12.00
N ARG A 119 1.28 6.83 13.13
CA ARG A 119 0.82 5.87 14.14
C ARG A 119 -0.30 4.97 13.60
N LYS A 120 -1.31 5.54 12.94
CA LYS A 120 -2.39 4.76 12.32
C LYS A 120 -1.84 3.77 11.29
N LEU A 121 -0.92 4.22 10.43
CA LEU A 121 -0.28 3.33 9.45
C LEU A 121 0.54 2.23 10.13
N ARG A 122 1.32 2.56 11.17
CA ARG A 122 2.08 1.57 11.95
C ARG A 122 1.16 0.52 12.57
N GLU A 123 0.07 0.92 13.21
CA GLU A 123 -0.92 0.01 13.78
C GLU A 123 -1.62 -0.87 12.74
N ILE A 124 -1.79 -0.38 11.50
CA ILE A 124 -2.29 -1.19 10.39
C ILE A 124 -1.21 -2.20 9.97
N LEU A 125 0.03 -1.77 9.79
CA LEU A 125 1.13 -2.64 9.38
C LEU A 125 1.41 -3.75 10.40
N ASP A 126 1.45 -3.41 11.69
CA ASP A 126 1.69 -4.39 12.77
C ASP A 126 0.58 -5.46 12.85
N ARG A 127 -0.62 -5.20 12.27
CA ARG A 127 -1.71 -6.19 12.21
C ARG A 127 -1.62 -7.14 11.03
N HIS A 128 -0.99 -6.74 9.92
CA HIS A 128 -1.05 -7.45 8.64
C HIS A 128 0.32 -7.88 8.10
N VAL A 129 1.41 -7.39 8.68
CA VAL A 129 2.77 -7.66 8.20
C VAL A 129 3.61 -8.18 9.36
N ASP A 130 3.99 -9.45 9.30
CA ASP A 130 4.98 -10.01 10.22
C ASP A 130 6.39 -9.72 9.71
N VAL A 131 6.93 -8.57 10.09
CA VAL A 131 8.28 -8.13 9.68
C VAL A 131 9.37 -9.07 10.18
N GLU A 132 9.15 -9.83 11.26
CA GLU A 132 10.15 -10.77 11.79
C GLU A 132 10.19 -12.08 10.97
N ALA A 133 9.10 -12.40 10.27
CA ALA A 133 9.00 -13.58 9.40
C ALA A 133 9.47 -13.34 7.95
N LEU A 134 9.64 -12.08 7.52
CA LEU A 134 10.09 -11.68 6.17
C LEU A 134 11.62 -11.73 5.99
#